data_AF-A0A517T0B1-F1
#
_entry.id   AF-A0A517T0B1-F1
#
_cell.length_a   1.000
_cell.length_b   1.000
_cell.length_c   1.000
_cell.angle_alpha   90.00
_cell.angle_beta   90.00
_cell.angle_gamma   90.00
#
_symmetry.space_group_name_H-M   'P 1'
#
loop_
_entity.id
_entity.type
_entity.pdbx_description
1 polymer ?
#
loop_
_entity_poly.entity_id
_entity_poly.type
_entity_poly.pdbx_seq_one_letter_code
_entity_poly.pdbx_strand_id
1 'polypeptide(L)' 'MSITFTYLLYYVPLIVAVSLVFGATRHENLQLIIRHSLGTARWITGFMLILMVVLFFFDWVL' A
#
# COMPACT_ATOMS: atom_id res chain seq x y z
N MET A 1 6.83 -5.65 -22.67
CA MET A 1 5.74 -4.68 -22.45
C MET A 1 6.26 -3.61 -21.50
N SER A 2 6.07 -2.33 -21.82
CA SER A 2 6.49 -1.23 -20.93
C SER A 2 5.37 -0.88 -19.96
N ILE A 3 5.67 -0.74 -18.68
CA ILE A 3 4.72 -0.28 -17.66
C ILE A 3 4.58 1.24 -17.80
N THR A 4 3.37 1.72 -18.10
CA THR A 4 3.08 3.16 -18.15
C THR A 4 2.85 3.72 -16.74
N PHE A 5 3.23 4.98 -16.49
CA PHE A 5 2.99 5.66 -15.21
C PHE A 5 1.53 5.56 -14.74
N THR A 6 0.56 5.68 -15.65
CA THR A 6 -0.87 5.52 -15.36
C THR A 6 -1.21 4.19 -14.70
N TYR A 7 -0.50 3.11 -15.06
CA TYR A 7 -0.71 1.80 -14.44
C TYR A 7 -0.33 1.81 -12.96
N LEU A 8 0.74 2.52 -12.58
CA LEU A 8 1.17 2.64 -11.19
C LEU A 8 0.13 3.36 -10.32
N LEU A 9 -0.68 4.24 -10.91
CA LEU A 9 -1.75 4.94 -10.18
C LEU A 9 -2.86 4.01 -9.68
N TYR A 10 -3.04 2.83 -10.28
CA TYR A 10 -4.00 1.82 -9.79
C TYR A 10 -3.64 1.28 -8.39
N TYR A 11 -2.40 1.50 -7.94
CA TYR A 11 -1.99 1.24 -6.57
C TYR A 11 -2.83 2.02 -5.54
N VAL A 12 -3.17 3.28 -5.84
CA VAL A 12 -3.86 4.18 -4.89
C VAL A 12 -5.27 3.67 -4.53
N PRO A 13 -6.20 3.44 -5.48
CA PRO A 13 -7.54 2.95 -5.14
C PRO A 13 -7.50 1.57 -4.48
N LEU A 14 -6.54 0.72 -4.85
CA LEU A 14 -6.36 -0.61 -4.26
C LEU A 14 -6.04 -0.51 -2.76
N ILE A 15 -5.03 0.29 -2.39
CA ILE A 15 -4.64 0.47 -0.99
C ILE A 15 -5.74 1.13 -0.17
N VAL A 16 -6.42 2.12 -0.74
CA VAL A 16 -7.55 2.78 -0.07
C VAL A 16 -8.64 1.76 0.23
N ALA A 17 -9.06 0.95 -0.74
CA ALA A 17 -10.11 -0.05 -0.55
C ALA A 17 -9.72 -1.10 0.50
N VAL A 18 -8.56 -1.73 0.36
CA VAL A 18 -8.13 -2.83 1.26
C VAL A 18 -7.93 -2.33 2.69
N SER A 19 -7.27 -1.19 2.86
CA SER A 19 -7.01 -0.64 4.20
C SER A 19 -8.30 -0.20 4.91
N LEU A 20 -9.25 0.38 4.18
CA LEU A 20 -10.51 0.85 4.75
C LEU A 20 -11.43 -0.32 5.14
N VAL A 21 -11.50 -1.36 4.32
CA VAL A 21 -12.21 -2.61 4.65
C VAL A 21 -11.61 -3.27 5.91
N PHE A 22 -10.28 -3.32 6.00
CA PHE A 22 -9.59 -3.87 7.17
C PHE A 22 -9.94 -3.10 8.46
N GLY A 23 -9.92 -1.76 8.43
CA GLY A 23 -10.28 -0.95 9.60
C GLY A 23 -11.77 -1.03 9.95
N ALA A 24 -12.64 -1.04 8.94
CA ALA A 24 -14.10 -1.02 9.10
C ALA A 24 -14.67 -2.33 9.65
N THR A 25 -14.04 -3.48 9.36
CA THR A 25 -14.48 -4.78 9.89
C THR A 25 -14.12 -5.00 11.36
N ARG A 26 -13.12 -4.27 11.86
CA ARG A 26 -12.62 -4.44 13.24
C ARG A 26 -13.23 -3.46 14.24
N HIS A 27 -13.69 -2.31 13.76
CA HIS A 27 -14.05 -1.19 14.62
C HIS A 27 -15.35 -0.53 14.14
N GLU A 28 -16.23 -0.19 15.08
CA GLU A 28 -17.48 0.53 14.79
C GLU A 28 -17.32 2.05 14.91
N ASN A 29 -16.29 2.50 15.63
CA ASN A 29 -15.98 3.92 15.79
C ASN A 29 -15.20 4.44 14.58
N LEU A 30 -15.75 5.44 13.89
CA LEU A 30 -15.17 6.04 12.68
C LEU A 30 -13.73 6.55 12.87
N GLN A 31 -13.43 7.19 14.00
CA GLN A 31 -12.06 7.65 14.27
C GLN A 31 -11.07 6.50 14.38
N LEU A 32 -11.50 5.41 15.02
CA LEU A 32 -10.68 4.21 15.20
C LEU A 32 -10.49 3.45 13.88
N ILE A 33 -11.53 3.39 13.05
CA ILE A 33 -11.46 2.87 11.68
C ILE A 33 -10.37 3.61 10.92
N ILE A 34 -10.47 4.94 10.78
CA ILE A 34 -9.51 5.73 10.00
C ILE A 34 -8.08 5.55 10.52
N ARG A 35 -7.87 5.58 11.84
CA ARG A 35 -6.54 5.41 12.44
C ARG A 35 -5.93 4.06 12.09
N HIS A 36 -6.69 2.97 12.20
CA HIS A 36 -6.20 1.63 11.85
C HIS A 36 -6.03 1.44 10.34
N SER A 37 -6.95 1.95 9.53
CA SER A 37 -6.84 1.93 8.07
C SER A 37 -5.58 2.65 7.60
N LEU A 38 -5.29 3.85 8.12
CA LEU A 38 -4.07 4.58 7.79
C LEU A 38 -2.80 3.83 8.24
N GLY A 39 -2.82 3.22 9.43
CA GLY A 39 -1.71 2.38 9.89
C GLY A 39 -1.46 1.21 8.94
N THR A 40 -2.53 0.55 8.49
CA THR A 40 -2.48 -0.58 7.56
C THR A 40 -1.96 -0.15 6.18
N ALA A 41 -2.46 0.96 5.65
CA ALA A 41 -1.98 1.53 4.38
C ALA A 41 -0.49 1.88 4.42
N ARG A 42 0.00 2.45 5.53
CA ARG A 42 1.42 2.75 5.72
C ARG A 42 2.28 1.49 5.75
N TRP A 43 1.84 0.44 6.46
CA TRP A 43 2.57 -0.83 6.52
C TRP A 43 2.65 -1.53 5.17
N ILE A 44 1.55 -1.62 4.43
CA ILE A 44 1.53 -2.24 3.10
C ILE A 44 2.44 -1.45 2.14
N THR A 45 2.32 -0.12 2.13
CA THR A 45 3.15 0.74 1.27
C THR A 45 4.62 0.66 1.64
N GLY A 46 4.94 0.69 2.94
CA GLY A 46 6.30 0.53 3.42
C GLY A 46 6.91 -0.79 2.99
N PHE A 47 6.17 -1.89 3.14
CA PHE A 47 6.61 -3.21 2.71
C PHE A 47 6.86 -3.29 1.19
N MET A 48 5.93 -2.79 0.37
CA MET A 48 6.10 -2.74 -1.08
C MET A 48 7.30 -1.90 -1.51
N LEU A 49 7.54 -0.77 -0.83
CA LEU A 49 8.67 0.11 -1.11
C LEU A 49 10.00 -0.57 -0.74
N ILE A 50 10.04 -1.29 0.38
CA ILE A 50 11.22 -2.10 0.75
C ILE A 50 11.53 -3.12 -0.35
N LEU A 51 10.52 -3.86 -0.84
CA LEU A 51 10.71 -4.81 -1.93
C LEU A 51 11.25 -4.12 -3.19
N MET A 52 10.69 -2.97 -3.56
CA MET A 52 11.14 -2.19 -4.70
C MET A 52 12.63 -1.79 -4.56
N VAL A 53 13.04 -1.29 -3.39
CA VAL A 53 14.43 -0.91 -3.12
C VAL A 53 15.36 -2.12 -3.18
N VAL A 54 14.96 -3.24 -2.59
CA VAL A 54 15.76 -4.47 -2.61
C VAL A 54 15.95 -4.98 -4.05
N LEU A 55 14.86 -5.04 -4.83
CA LEU A 55 14.93 -5.47 -6.23
C LEU A 55 15.77 -4.50 -7.09
N PHE A 56 15.60 -3.20 -6.89
CA PHE A 56 16.39 -2.18 -7.59
C PHE A 56 17.88 -2.28 -7.24
N PHE A 57 18.20 -2.56 -5.97
CA PHE A 57 19.57 -2.79 -5.54
C PHE A 57 20.16 -4.03 -6.22
N PHE A 58 19.42 -5.14 -6.29
CA PHE A 58 19.88 -6.33 -7.00
C PHE A 58 20.08 -6.08 -8.49
N ASP A 59 19.16 -5.38 -9.16
CA ASP A 59 19.27 -5.02 -10.58
C ASP A 59 20.51 -4.16 -10.90
N TRP A 60 20.91 -3.29 -9.96
CA TRP A 60 22.10 -2.46 -10.12
C TRP A 60 23.43 -3.18 -9.82
N VAL A 61 23.40 -4.22 -8.98
CA VAL A 61 24.60 -4.88 -8.46
C VAL A 61 24.92 -6.18 -9.20
N LEU A 62 23.89 -6.89 -9.69
CA LEU A 62 23.99 -8.16 -10.41
C LEU A 62 23.79 -7.94 -11.92
#